data_AF-A0A355ULV8-F1
#
_entry.id   AF-A0A355ULV8-F1
#
_cell.length_a   1.000
_cell.length_b   1.000
_cell.length_c   1.000
_cell.angle_alpha   90.00
_cell.angle_beta   90.00
_cell.angle_gamma   90.00
#
_symmetry.space_group_name_H-M   'P 1'
#
loop_
_entity.id
_entity.type
_entity.pdbx_description
1 polymer ?
#
loop_
_entity_poly.entity_id
_entity_poly.type
_entity_poly.pdbx_seq_one_letter_code
_entity_poly.pdbx_strand_id
1 'polypeptide(L)' 'MTNVKKYVYTFGGKTAEGNAEMKNLLGGKGANLAEMCLLGLPVPAGLT' A
#
# COMPACT_ATOMS: atom_id res chain seq x y z
N MET A 1 -5.74 -16.22 19.40
CA MET A 1 -6.15 -14.95 18.79
C MET A 1 -6.47 -15.24 17.33
N THR A 2 -7.72 -15.02 16.91
CA THR A 2 -8.11 -15.17 15.50
C THR A 2 -7.39 -14.11 14.68
N ASN A 3 -6.45 -14.55 13.84
CA ASN A 3 -5.72 -13.65 12.95
C ASN A 3 -6.69 -13.23 11.83
N VAL A 4 -7.32 -12.06 11.99
CA VAL A 4 -8.24 -11.51 11.00
C VAL A 4 -7.43 -11.19 9.74
N LYS A 5 -7.69 -11.93 8.65
CA LYS A 5 -7.02 -11.67 7.37
C LYS A 5 -7.43 -10.29 6.85
N LYS A 6 -6.43 -9.47 6.54
CA LYS A 6 -6.60 -8.16 5.90
C LYS A 6 -6.51 -8.32 4.38
N TYR A 7 -7.52 -7.80 3.68
CA TYR A 7 -7.67 -7.92 2.23
C TYR A 7 -7.50 -6.60 1.47
N VAL A 8 -7.59 -5.46 2.16
CA VAL A 8 -7.55 -4.13 1.54
C VAL A 8 -6.44 -3.33 2.19
N TYR A 9 -5.60 -2.70 1.38
CA TYR A 9 -4.46 -1.88 1.80
C TYR A 9 -4.58 -0.49 1.22
N THR A 10 -4.69 0.52 2.08
CA THR A 10 -4.84 1.91 1.68
C THR A 10 -3.49 2.61 1.49
N PHE A 11 -3.47 3.62 0.63
CA PHE A 11 -2.36 4.55 0.44
C PHE A 11 -2.90 5.95 0.17
N GLY A 12 -2.25 6.98 0.73
CA GLY A 12 -2.66 8.37 0.58
C GLY A 12 -2.15 9.24 1.73
N GLY A 13 -2.13 10.56 1.51
CA GLY A 13 -1.79 11.51 2.59
C GLY A 13 -0.39 11.32 3.17
N LYS A 14 0.58 10.87 2.35
CA LYS A 14 1.96 10.52 2.77
C LYS A 14 2.06 9.29 3.68
N THR A 15 1.05 8.44 3.66
CA THR A 15 0.99 7.19 4.43
C THR A 15 0.52 6.03 3.55
N ALA A 16 0.95 4.82 3.86
CA ALA A 16 0.47 3.62 3.19
C ALA A 16 0.50 2.42 4.15
N GLU A 17 -0.42 1.48 3.94
CA GLU A 17 -0.47 0.21 4.67
C GLU A 17 0.34 -0.89 3.98
N GLY A 18 0.97 -0.56 2.85
CA GLY A 18 1.85 -1.42 2.07
C GLY A 18 3.19 -0.76 1.76
N ASN A 19 4.09 -1.47 1.10
CA ASN A 19 5.39 -0.98 0.65
C ASN A 19 5.90 -1.76 -0.58
N ALA A 20 7.09 -1.39 -1.09
CA ALA A 20 7.71 -2.05 -2.24
C ALA A 20 8.05 -3.54 -2.05
N GLU A 21 8.11 -4.05 -0.81
CA GLU A 21 8.41 -5.46 -0.52
C GLU A 21 7.17 -6.36 -0.67
N MET A 22 5.97 -5.79 -0.55
CA MET A 22 4.69 -6.51 -0.57
C MET A 22 4.18 -6.86 -1.98
N LYS A 23 5.08 -7.04 -2.97
CA LYS A 23 4.73 -7.34 -4.37
C LYS A 23 3.91 -8.62 -4.53
N ASN A 24 4.18 -9.64 -3.71
CA ASN A 24 3.43 -10.90 -3.75
C ASN A 24 1.99 -10.75 -3.24
N LEU A 25 1.72 -9.72 -2.43
CA LEU A 25 0.42 -9.48 -1.82
C LEU A 25 -0.39 -8.42 -2.57
N LEU A 26 0.25 -7.31 -2.96
CA LEU A 26 -0.38 -6.14 -3.56
C LEU A 26 -0.18 -6.05 -5.08
N GLY A 27 0.59 -6.98 -5.65
CA GLY A 27 1.10 -6.87 -7.01
C GLY A 27 2.15 -5.76 -7.17
N GLY A 28 2.83 -5.73 -8.32
CA GLY A 28 3.88 -4.75 -8.58
C GLY A 28 3.38 -3.30 -8.62
N LYS A 29 2.15 -3.06 -9.09
CA LYS A 29 1.56 -1.71 -9.16
C LYS A 29 1.17 -1.19 -7.78
N GLY A 30 0.46 -1.99 -6.97
CA GLY A 30 0.04 -1.60 -5.62
C GLY A 30 1.22 -1.36 -4.69
N ALA A 31 2.22 -2.26 -4.73
CA ALA A 31 3.46 -2.12 -3.96
C ALA A 31 4.22 -0.82 -4.31
N ASN A 32 4.33 -0.49 -5.60
CA ASN A 32 4.99 0.73 -6.04
C ASN A 32 4.18 2.00 -5.69
N LEU A 33 2.85 1.99 -5.80
CA LEU A 33 2.01 3.13 -5.42
C LEU A 33 2.10 3.43 -3.92
N ALA A 34 2.13 2.38 -3.09
CA ALA A 34 2.33 2.49 -1.66
C ALA A 34 3.71 3.08 -1.34
N GLU A 35 4.77 2.60 -1.99
CA GLU A 35 6.13 3.12 -1.85
C GLU A 35 6.23 4.59 -2.26
N MET A 36 5.66 4.96 -3.41
CA MET A 36 5.62 6.36 -3.86
C MET A 36 4.92 7.27 -2.84
N CYS A 37 3.87 6.78 -2.19
CA CYS A 37 3.18 7.52 -1.13
C CYS A 37 4.06 7.69 0.12
N LEU A 38 4.79 6.65 0.53
CA LEU A 38 5.74 6.71 1.66
C LEU A 38 6.93 7.63 1.39
N LEU A 39 7.40 7.69 0.14
CA LEU A 39 8.42 8.66 -0.32
C LEU A 39 7.90 10.11 -0.37
N GLY A 40 6.61 10.33 -0.09
CA GLY A 40 6.00 11.66 -0.07
C GLY A 40 5.71 12.23 -1.47
N LEU A 41 5.74 11.39 -2.52
CA LEU A 41 5.34 11.81 -3.85
C LEU A 41 3.83 12.10 -3.89
N PRO A 42 3.38 13.06 -4.71
CA PRO A 42 1.97 13.37 -4.85
C PRO A 42 1.25 12.23 -5.61
N VAL A 43 0.75 11.26 -4.86
CA VAL A 43 -0.08 10.15 -5.36
C VAL A 43 -1.52 10.37 -4.87
N PRO A 44 -2.53 10.31 -5.74
CA PRO A 44 -3.92 10.32 -5.31
C PRO A 44 -4.22 9.20 -4.31
N ALA A 45 -5.03 9.49 -3.29
CA ALA A 45 -5.42 8.49 -2.31
C ALA A 45 -6.19 7.33 -2.97
N GLY A 46 -5.95 6.11 -2.49
CA GLY A 46 -6.53 4.90 -3.06
C GLY A 46 -6.35 3.68 -2.17
N LEU A 47 -6.70 2.53 -2.74
CA LEU A 47 -6.55 1.22 -2.11
C LEU A 47 -6.15 0.17 -3.15
N THR A 48 -5.58 -0.93 -2.67
CA THR A 48 -5.31 -2.15 -3.43
C THR A 48 -5.71 -3.37 -2.62
#